data_AF-A0A848T8H0-F1
#
_entry.id   AF-A0A848T8H0-F1
#
_cell.length_a   1.000
_cell.length_b   1.000
_cell.length_c   1.000
_cell.angle_alpha   90.00
_cell.angle_beta   90.00
_cell.angle_gamma   90.00
#
_symmetry.space_group_name_H-M   'P 1'
#
loop_
_entity.id
_entity.type
_entity.pdbx_description
1 polymer ?
#
loop_
_entity_poly.entity_id
_entity_poly.type
_entity_poly.pdbx_seq_one_letter_code
_entity_poly.pdbx_strand_id
1 'polypeptide(L)'
;GTAVAEADNTVTYTPPPGITGFDTVVYTIEDDLGQTRDGQINVTITAPQLSIDTQPDNTLVVNAETGLIDITVTTPAAFAGTYQISTSDLAGGPVNLVPPAITGTVATGQTLTAGAGLWVYDPGAGVPQQGWQWRLAGADIAGATTDSYAVQPGDVGPGLAIRETQSDGFGQRFADSGTVGLGFTPDADGALIGWWDADDAATITETGGFASLWADRAGGANLAQSFGPEQPQTGNRTLNGRNVLDFDGSRRMLATMTLPASGDVAFHAALSIDGTASAFAALLSVDATNDFQIDADDNAAFDGRLNAAGIGTTTPLSGGPFSGALILSVIFDRTGAATAEVYIANQLRGSMAYTAPVDSAVALHLMSNRSLNANIDGAVAELVITGDVTNRADHHAYLANKWGLV
;
A
#
# COMPACT_ATOMS: atom_id res chain seq x y z
N GLY A 1 55.92 -2.86 -22.91
CA GLY A 1 55.63 -2.09 -21.68
C GLY A 1 56.68 -1.00 -21.49
N THR A 2 56.86 -0.51 -20.27
CA THR A 2 58.01 0.33 -19.88
C THR A 2 58.92 -0.44 -18.93
N ALA A 3 60.23 -0.37 -19.11
CA ALA A 3 61.22 -0.98 -18.23
C ALA A 3 62.16 0.09 -17.66
N VAL A 4 62.44 0.04 -16.36
CA VAL A 4 63.35 0.95 -15.66
C VAL A 4 64.39 0.12 -14.92
N ALA A 5 65.67 0.41 -15.13
CA ALA A 5 66.76 -0.20 -14.37
C ALA A 5 66.91 0.52 -13.02
N GLU A 6 66.99 -0.26 -11.94
CA GLU A 6 67.10 0.25 -10.58
C GLU A 6 68.56 0.18 -10.08
N ALA A 7 68.87 0.95 -9.04
CA ALA A 7 70.23 1.08 -8.51
C ALA A 7 70.77 -0.20 -7.83
N ASP A 8 69.92 -1.20 -7.59
CA ASP A 8 70.25 -2.49 -6.98
C ASP A 8 70.41 -3.63 -8.00
N ASN A 9 70.59 -3.29 -9.28
CA ASN A 9 70.66 -4.22 -10.41
C ASN A 9 69.36 -5.00 -10.68
N THR A 10 68.21 -4.49 -10.24
CA THR A 10 66.90 -4.99 -10.65
C THR A 10 66.31 -4.17 -11.79
N VAL A 11 65.28 -4.70 -12.44
CA VAL A 11 64.53 -4.00 -13.51
C VAL A 11 63.05 -4.02 -13.15
N THR A 12 62.47 -2.83 -12.98
CA THR A 12 61.01 -2.67 -12.83
C THR A 12 60.37 -2.63 -14.20
N TYR A 13 59.51 -3.59 -14.50
CA TYR A 13 58.77 -3.66 -15.75
C TYR A 13 57.26 -3.45 -15.54
N THR A 14 56.67 -2.51 -16.26
CA THR A 14 55.23 -2.24 -16.28
C THR A 14 54.64 -2.66 -17.64
N PRO A 15 53.78 -3.70 -17.70
CA PRO A 15 53.15 -4.10 -18.94
C PRO A 15 52.14 -3.05 -19.44
N PRO A 16 51.89 -2.96 -20.77
CA PRO A 16 50.81 -2.13 -21.30
C PRO A 16 49.45 -2.60 -20.74
N PRO A 17 48.54 -1.68 -20.37
CA PRO A 17 47.22 -2.05 -19.87
C PRO A 17 46.46 -2.97 -20.83
N GLY A 18 45.87 -4.05 -20.31
CA GLY A 18 44.93 -4.91 -21.05
C GLY A 18 45.54 -5.89 -22.07
N ILE A 19 46.86 -6.06 -22.08
CA ILE A 19 47.54 -6.98 -23.02
C ILE A 19 47.95 -8.28 -22.32
N THR A 20 47.75 -9.40 -23.00
CA THR A 20 48.27 -10.72 -22.61
C THR A 20 49.17 -11.24 -23.73
N GLY A 21 50.19 -12.04 -23.39
CA GLY A 21 51.17 -12.54 -24.36
C GLY A 21 52.61 -12.31 -23.92
N PHE A 22 53.55 -12.34 -24.87
CA PHE A 22 54.98 -12.18 -24.61
C PHE A 22 55.43 -10.73 -24.88
N ASP A 23 56.27 -10.20 -23.99
CA ASP A 23 57.03 -8.98 -24.24
C ASP A 23 58.54 -9.24 -23.98
N THR A 24 59.39 -8.36 -24.47
CA THR A 24 60.83 -8.48 -24.39
C THR A 24 61.45 -7.19 -23.88
N VAL A 25 62.28 -7.29 -22.85
CA VAL A 25 63.11 -6.20 -22.35
C VAL A 25 64.57 -6.49 -22.71
N VAL A 26 65.21 -5.58 -23.43
CA VAL A 26 66.65 -5.66 -23.76
C VAL A 26 67.41 -4.73 -22.82
N TYR A 27 68.54 -5.19 -22.28
CA TYR A 27 69.39 -4.42 -21.37
C TYR A 27 70.87 -4.55 -21.76
N THR A 28 71.68 -3.59 -21.34
CA THR A 28 73.14 -3.59 -21.54
C THR A 28 73.80 -3.53 -20.17
N ILE A 29 74.75 -4.43 -19.90
CA ILE A 29 75.62 -4.36 -18.71
C ILE A 29 76.98 -3.77 -19.10
N GLU A 30 77.57 -2.98 -18.22
CA GLU A 30 78.91 -2.40 -18.37
C GLU A 30 79.77 -2.81 -17.16
N ASP A 31 81.01 -3.24 -17.38
CA ASP A 31 81.96 -3.52 -16.30
C ASP A 31 82.70 -2.25 -15.84
N ASP A 32 83.46 -2.34 -14.74
CA ASP A 32 84.23 -1.22 -14.18
C ASP A 32 85.36 -0.71 -15.11
N LEU A 33 85.59 -1.37 -16.25
CA LEU A 33 86.55 -1.01 -17.28
C LEU A 33 85.87 -0.43 -18.54
N GLY A 34 84.55 -0.25 -18.51
CA GLY A 34 83.76 0.33 -19.60
C GLY A 34 83.41 -0.63 -20.73
N GLN A 35 83.58 -1.94 -20.54
CA GLN A 35 83.19 -2.94 -21.53
C GLN A 35 81.71 -3.29 -21.37
N THR A 36 80.98 -3.27 -22.48
CA THR A 36 79.53 -3.54 -22.47
C THR A 36 79.16 -4.89 -23.06
N ARG A 37 78.03 -5.45 -22.61
CA ARG A 37 77.37 -6.61 -23.23
C ARG A 37 75.85 -6.51 -23.12
N ASP A 38 75.16 -6.82 -24.21
CA ASP A 38 73.70 -6.84 -24.24
C ASP A 38 73.13 -8.19 -23.76
N GLY A 39 71.98 -8.13 -23.11
CA GLY A 39 71.17 -9.25 -22.63
C GLY A 39 69.68 -9.01 -22.83
N GLN A 40 68.89 -10.05 -22.65
CA GLN A 40 67.44 -10.03 -22.90
C GLN A 40 66.67 -10.71 -21.76
N ILE A 41 65.58 -10.09 -21.32
CA ILE A 41 64.60 -10.64 -20.40
C ILE A 41 63.30 -10.88 -21.18
N ASN A 42 62.85 -12.13 -21.22
CA ASN A 42 61.54 -12.48 -21.78
C ASN A 42 60.48 -12.38 -20.68
N VAL A 43 59.45 -11.57 -20.91
CA VAL A 43 58.34 -11.36 -19.98
C VAL A 43 57.09 -12.04 -20.52
N THR A 44 56.51 -12.96 -19.76
CA THR A 44 55.21 -13.57 -20.09
C THR A 44 54.13 -12.85 -19.29
N ILE A 45 53.18 -12.22 -19.98
CA ILE A 45 52.04 -11.51 -19.40
C ILE A 45 50.81 -12.43 -19.49
N THR A 46 50.44 -13.06 -18.38
CA THR A 46 49.30 -13.98 -18.30
C THR A 46 48.03 -13.26 -17.86
N ALA A 47 46.88 -13.59 -18.45
CA ALA A 47 45.59 -13.19 -17.91
C ALA A 47 45.41 -13.80 -16.51
N PRO A 48 44.78 -13.09 -15.56
CA PRO A 48 44.33 -13.72 -14.32
C PRO A 48 43.33 -14.84 -14.66
N GLN A 49 43.55 -16.05 -14.13
CA GLN A 49 42.60 -17.15 -14.28
C GLN A 49 41.40 -16.93 -13.35
N LEU A 50 40.20 -16.88 -13.93
CA LEU A 50 38.94 -17.03 -13.22
C LEU A 50 38.74 -18.52 -12.84
N SER A 51 38.46 -18.82 -11.58
CA SER A 51 37.89 -20.12 -11.16
C SER A 51 36.53 -19.89 -10.52
N ILE A 52 35.47 -20.48 -11.09
CA ILE A 52 34.12 -20.49 -10.54
C ILE A 52 33.95 -21.84 -9.83
N ASP A 53 33.73 -21.86 -8.52
CA ASP A 53 33.35 -23.06 -7.78
C ASP A 53 32.05 -22.82 -7.03
N THR A 54 31.06 -23.69 -7.23
CA THR A 54 29.75 -23.62 -6.57
C THR A 54 29.83 -24.25 -5.19
N GLN A 55 29.59 -23.49 -4.13
CA GLN A 55 29.50 -24.02 -2.78
C GLN A 55 28.08 -24.58 -2.48
N PRO A 56 27.92 -25.52 -1.55
CA PRO A 56 26.61 -26.09 -1.16
C PRO A 56 25.60 -25.09 -0.56
N ASP A 57 25.99 -23.83 -0.35
CA ASP A 57 25.22 -22.76 0.31
C ASP A 57 24.76 -21.64 -0.65
N ASN A 58 24.86 -21.84 -1.96
CA ASN A 58 24.51 -20.85 -3.00
C ASN A 58 25.35 -19.55 -2.99
N THR A 59 26.60 -19.57 -2.53
CA THR A 59 27.52 -18.42 -2.63
C THR A 59 28.40 -18.46 -3.90
N LEU A 60 28.72 -17.28 -4.45
CA LEU A 60 29.64 -17.07 -5.58
C LEU A 60 30.90 -16.35 -5.08
N VAL A 61 32.09 -16.92 -5.34
CA VAL A 61 33.39 -16.29 -5.00
C VAL A 61 34.00 -15.67 -6.26
N VAL A 62 34.38 -14.39 -6.21
CA VAL A 62 35.09 -13.70 -7.30
C VAL A 62 36.44 -13.18 -6.80
N ASN A 63 37.53 -13.59 -7.45
CA ASN A 63 38.87 -13.01 -7.27
C ASN A 63 39.26 -12.29 -8.56
N ALA A 64 39.18 -10.96 -8.62
CA ALA A 64 39.67 -10.18 -9.75
C ALA A 64 40.29 -8.85 -9.30
N GLU A 65 41.42 -8.47 -9.91
CA GLU A 65 41.86 -7.06 -9.93
C GLU A 65 40.79 -6.22 -10.68
N THR A 66 40.61 -4.97 -10.24
CA THR A 66 39.57 -3.99 -10.60
C THR A 66 38.87 -4.16 -11.97
N GLY A 67 37.54 -4.35 -12.00
CA GLY A 67 36.76 -4.47 -13.23
C GLY A 67 35.27 -4.80 -13.04
N LEU A 68 34.51 -4.81 -14.14
CA LEU A 68 33.11 -5.26 -14.18
C LEU A 68 33.02 -6.79 -14.23
N ILE A 69 32.07 -7.37 -13.49
CA ILE A 69 31.79 -8.80 -13.43
C ILE A 69 30.33 -9.03 -13.83
N ASP A 70 30.09 -9.96 -14.75
CA ASP A 70 28.76 -10.47 -15.03
C ASP A 70 28.49 -11.72 -14.19
N ILE A 71 27.46 -11.65 -13.35
CA ILE A 71 26.97 -12.73 -12.50
C ILE A 71 25.69 -13.27 -13.12
N THR A 72 25.69 -14.54 -13.52
CA THR A 72 24.47 -15.21 -13.99
C THR A 72 23.94 -16.17 -12.94
N VAL A 73 22.72 -15.92 -12.49
CA VAL A 73 21.98 -16.76 -11.54
C VAL A 73 20.92 -17.51 -12.33
N THR A 74 20.90 -18.84 -12.22
CA THR A 74 19.91 -19.69 -12.89
C THR A 74 18.92 -20.31 -11.91
N THR A 75 19.32 -20.48 -10.66
CA THR A 75 18.48 -21.00 -9.57
C THR A 75 18.83 -20.38 -8.23
N PRO A 76 17.85 -20.15 -7.33
CA PRO A 76 16.41 -20.38 -7.52
C PRO A 76 15.78 -19.38 -8.50
N ALA A 77 14.64 -19.75 -9.09
CA ALA A 77 13.97 -18.95 -10.13
C ALA A 77 13.63 -17.52 -9.68
N ALA A 78 13.38 -17.32 -8.38
CA ALA A 78 13.12 -16.01 -7.78
C ALA A 78 14.29 -15.01 -7.93
N PHE A 79 15.51 -15.51 -8.18
CA PHE A 79 16.71 -14.68 -8.35
C PHE A 79 17.35 -14.81 -9.72
N ALA A 80 16.73 -15.55 -10.64
CA ALA A 80 17.34 -15.85 -11.94
C ALA A 80 17.51 -14.57 -12.78
N GLY A 81 18.69 -14.39 -13.35
CA GLY A 81 19.04 -13.20 -14.12
C GLY A 81 20.55 -13.07 -14.34
N THR A 82 20.93 -12.11 -15.18
CA THR A 82 22.33 -11.68 -15.34
C THR A 82 22.47 -10.29 -14.73
N TYR A 83 23.39 -10.16 -13.77
CA TYR A 83 23.65 -8.95 -13.01
C TYR A 83 25.08 -8.51 -13.24
N GLN A 84 25.29 -7.21 -13.35
CA GLN A 84 26.63 -6.67 -13.52
C GLN A 84 27.04 -5.91 -12.27
N ILE A 85 28.23 -6.20 -11.73
CA ILE A 85 28.80 -5.49 -10.58
C ILE A 85 30.20 -4.96 -10.89
N SER A 86 30.61 -3.89 -10.23
CA SER A 86 32.02 -3.48 -10.19
C SER A 86 32.70 -4.06 -8.96
N THR A 87 33.90 -4.61 -9.09
CA THR A 87 34.69 -5.03 -7.92
C THR A 87 35.03 -3.88 -6.98
N SER A 88 35.10 -2.65 -7.49
CA SER A 88 35.27 -1.46 -6.64
C SER A 88 34.10 -1.21 -5.70
N ASP A 89 32.89 -1.69 -6.05
CA ASP A 89 31.70 -1.47 -5.23
C ASP A 89 31.74 -2.33 -3.95
N LEU A 90 32.36 -3.52 -4.02
CA LEU A 90 32.50 -4.44 -2.89
C LEU A 90 33.36 -3.85 -1.77
N ALA A 91 34.26 -2.89 -2.08
CA ALA A 91 35.04 -2.18 -1.07
C ALA A 91 34.19 -1.28 -0.16
N GLY A 92 32.94 -1.00 -0.53
CA GLY A 92 31.95 -0.29 0.29
C GLY A 92 30.97 -1.20 1.03
N GLY A 93 31.23 -2.51 1.09
CA GLY A 93 30.36 -3.52 1.68
C GLY A 93 29.46 -4.25 0.67
N PRO A 94 28.47 -5.03 1.15
CA PRO A 94 27.68 -5.94 0.32
C PRO A 94 26.85 -5.20 -0.73
N VAL A 95 26.72 -5.75 -1.94
CA VAL A 95 25.95 -5.18 -3.06
C VAL A 95 24.68 -6.00 -3.30
N ASN A 96 23.52 -5.35 -3.36
CA ASN A 96 22.24 -5.99 -3.65
C ASN A 96 22.09 -6.23 -5.16
N LEU A 97 21.71 -7.44 -5.55
CA LEU A 97 21.38 -7.83 -6.92
C LEU A 97 19.88 -7.97 -7.11
N VAL A 98 19.20 -8.51 -6.10
CA VAL A 98 17.74 -8.66 -6.08
C VAL A 98 17.22 -8.12 -4.75
N PRO A 99 16.29 -7.15 -4.75
CA PRO A 99 15.72 -6.62 -3.52
C PRO A 99 14.98 -7.69 -2.70
N PRO A 100 14.77 -7.47 -1.39
CA PRO A 100 13.92 -8.33 -0.59
C PRO A 100 12.47 -8.29 -1.08
N ALA A 101 11.71 -9.34 -0.75
CA ALA A 101 10.30 -9.48 -1.09
C ALA A 101 9.43 -9.61 0.16
N ILE A 102 8.14 -9.28 0.05
CA ILE A 102 7.17 -9.51 1.12
C ILE A 102 6.16 -10.55 0.65
N THR A 103 5.82 -11.47 1.53
CA THR A 103 4.75 -12.46 1.34
C THR A 103 3.73 -12.36 2.47
N GLY A 104 2.50 -12.81 2.20
CA GLY A 104 1.38 -12.71 3.14
C GLY A 104 0.30 -11.73 2.66
N THR A 105 -0.80 -11.69 3.40
CA THR A 105 -1.93 -10.81 3.10
C THR A 105 -1.84 -9.54 3.94
N VAL A 106 -1.90 -8.38 3.30
CA VAL A 106 -1.93 -7.09 4.00
C VAL A 106 -3.33 -6.85 4.56
N ALA A 107 -3.61 -7.41 5.73
CA ALA A 107 -4.86 -7.22 6.47
C ALA A 107 -4.58 -7.24 7.98
N THR A 108 -5.29 -6.40 8.74
CA THR A 108 -5.10 -6.27 10.19
C THR A 108 -5.10 -7.63 10.90
N GLY A 109 -4.07 -7.87 11.71
CA GLY A 109 -3.87 -9.10 12.46
C GLY A 109 -3.25 -10.26 11.66
N GLN A 110 -3.10 -10.13 10.33
CA GLN A 110 -2.33 -11.08 9.53
C GLN A 110 -0.83 -10.83 9.67
N THR A 111 -0.04 -11.86 9.43
CA THR A 111 1.42 -11.77 9.44
C THR A 111 1.95 -11.68 8.03
N LEU A 112 2.79 -10.68 7.79
CA LEU A 112 3.66 -10.60 6.61
C LEU A 112 5.03 -11.19 6.95
N THR A 113 5.64 -11.84 5.96
CA THR A 113 6.97 -12.45 6.07
C THR A 113 7.89 -11.87 5.03
N ALA A 114 9.07 -11.42 5.47
CA ALA A 114 10.14 -10.93 4.62
C ALA A 114 10.91 -12.11 4.00
N GLY A 115 11.07 -12.07 2.68
CA GLY A 115 12.01 -12.89 1.93
C GLY A 115 13.29 -12.11 1.68
N ALA A 116 14.44 -12.71 2.02
CA ALA A 116 15.75 -12.13 1.77
C ALA A 116 15.99 -11.86 0.27
N GLY A 117 16.64 -10.73 -0.01
CA GLY A 117 17.17 -10.43 -1.33
C GLY A 117 18.42 -11.24 -1.66
N LEU A 118 18.94 -11.05 -2.87
CA LEU A 118 20.22 -11.60 -3.28
C LEU A 118 21.31 -10.55 -3.11
N TRP A 119 22.38 -10.91 -2.40
CA TRP A 119 23.52 -10.03 -2.12
C TRP A 119 24.83 -10.71 -2.53
N VAL A 120 25.78 -9.90 -2.99
CA VAL A 120 27.16 -10.30 -3.26
C VAL A 120 28.10 -9.49 -2.36
N TYR A 121 29.14 -10.13 -1.84
CA TYR A 121 30.07 -9.54 -0.88
C TYR A 121 31.51 -10.04 -1.12
N ASP A 122 32.48 -9.32 -0.57
CA ASP A 122 33.89 -9.74 -0.57
C ASP A 122 34.16 -10.64 0.65
N PRO A 123 34.58 -11.91 0.48
CA PRO A 123 34.91 -12.79 1.60
C PRO A 123 35.99 -12.23 2.54
N GLY A 124 36.87 -11.36 2.06
CA GLY A 124 37.87 -10.65 2.87
C GLY A 124 37.27 -9.68 3.89
N ALA A 125 36.02 -9.24 3.69
CA ALA A 125 35.27 -8.41 4.62
C ALA A 125 34.58 -9.23 5.73
N GLY A 126 34.54 -10.56 5.59
CA GLY A 126 33.77 -11.46 6.47
C GLY A 126 32.32 -11.64 6.01
N VAL A 127 31.63 -12.62 6.61
CA VAL A 127 30.23 -12.95 6.25
C VAL A 127 29.29 -11.83 6.70
N PRO A 128 28.47 -11.26 5.79
CA PRO A 128 27.55 -10.19 6.13
C PRO A 128 26.54 -10.60 7.21
N GLN A 129 26.22 -9.64 8.09
CA GLN A 129 25.17 -9.74 9.09
C GLN A 129 23.90 -9.06 8.56
N GLN A 130 22.80 -9.82 8.56
CA GLN A 130 21.49 -9.34 8.09
C GLN A 130 20.76 -8.56 9.18
N GLY A 131 20.07 -7.50 8.78
CA GLY A 131 19.11 -6.75 9.60
C GLY A 131 17.82 -6.43 8.84
N TRP A 132 16.72 -6.28 9.59
CA TRP A 132 15.39 -5.99 9.06
C TRP A 132 14.86 -4.69 9.64
N GLN A 133 14.08 -3.97 8.84
CA GLN A 133 13.29 -2.83 9.30
C GLN A 133 12.03 -2.72 8.44
N TRP A 134 10.86 -2.95 9.04
CA TRP A 134 9.57 -2.70 8.38
C TRP A 134 9.31 -1.21 8.30
N ARG A 135 8.68 -0.81 7.20
CA ARG A 135 8.45 0.59 6.84
C ARG A 135 7.02 0.77 6.37
N LEU A 136 6.42 1.90 6.72
CA LEU A 136 5.08 2.30 6.32
C LEU A 136 5.17 3.66 5.64
N ALA A 137 4.66 3.79 4.41
CA ALA A 137 4.76 5.03 3.62
C ALA A 137 6.19 5.60 3.53
N GLY A 138 7.20 4.73 3.52
CA GLY A 138 8.61 5.12 3.49
C GLY A 138 9.20 5.59 4.83
N ALA A 139 8.49 5.49 5.95
CA ALA A 139 9.03 5.73 7.29
C ALA A 139 9.24 4.43 8.06
N ASP A 140 10.27 4.35 8.91
CA ASP A 140 10.56 3.16 9.71
C ASP A 140 9.49 2.97 10.80
N ILE A 141 8.97 1.75 10.92
CA ILE A 141 8.05 1.36 11.97
C ILE A 141 8.88 1.01 13.22
N ALA A 142 8.72 1.78 14.28
CA ALA A 142 9.53 1.63 15.50
C ALA A 142 9.43 0.21 16.08
N GLY A 143 10.59 -0.44 16.27
CA GLY A 143 10.70 -1.78 16.86
C GLY A 143 10.38 -2.94 15.91
N ALA A 144 9.95 -2.68 14.68
CA ALA A 144 9.63 -3.71 13.70
C ALA A 144 10.90 -4.17 12.95
N THR A 145 11.80 -4.85 13.66
CA THR A 145 13.14 -5.21 13.17
C THR A 145 13.33 -6.73 12.96
N THR A 146 12.25 -7.46 12.79
CA THR A 146 12.24 -8.91 12.53
C THR A 146 11.84 -9.23 11.10
N ASP A 147 12.08 -10.46 10.66
CA ASP A 147 11.66 -10.99 9.35
C ASP A 147 10.14 -11.23 9.24
N SER A 148 9.40 -10.98 10.32
CA SER A 148 7.95 -11.09 10.39
C SER A 148 7.34 -9.82 10.96
N TYR A 149 6.14 -9.48 10.48
CA TYR A 149 5.39 -8.32 10.91
C TYR A 149 3.90 -8.61 10.99
N ALA A 150 3.31 -8.43 12.16
CA ALA A 150 1.87 -8.47 12.34
C ALA A 150 1.29 -7.12 11.91
N VAL A 151 0.45 -7.13 10.89
CA VAL A 151 -0.19 -5.93 10.34
C VAL A 151 -1.10 -5.31 11.41
N GLN A 152 -0.86 -4.04 11.72
CA GLN A 152 -1.63 -3.22 12.65
C GLN A 152 -2.77 -2.50 11.91
N PRO A 153 -3.81 -2.06 12.65
CA PRO A 153 -4.95 -1.34 12.07
C PRO A 153 -4.60 -0.09 11.23
N GLY A 154 -3.41 0.50 11.40
CA GLY A 154 -2.95 1.68 10.65
C GLY A 154 -2.00 1.43 9.48
N ASP A 155 -1.53 0.18 9.26
CA ASP A 155 -0.51 -0.10 8.23
C ASP A 155 -1.09 -0.47 6.88
N VAL A 156 -2.29 -1.00 6.94
CA VAL A 156 -3.13 -1.31 5.79
C VAL A 156 -3.27 0.03 5.02
N GLY A 157 -3.16 0.10 3.69
CA GLY A 157 -3.28 1.38 2.94
C GLY A 157 -1.97 2.10 2.53
N PRO A 158 -1.17 2.72 3.42
CA PRO A 158 -0.02 3.57 3.07
C PRO A 158 1.18 2.87 2.39
N GLY A 159 1.06 1.57 2.08
CA GLY A 159 2.12 0.76 1.51
C GLY A 159 3.15 0.36 2.56
N LEU A 160 3.12 -0.91 2.95
CA LEU A 160 4.14 -1.56 3.75
C LEU A 160 5.32 -1.97 2.87
N ALA A 161 6.54 -1.72 3.34
CA ALA A 161 7.77 -2.20 2.71
C ALA A 161 8.69 -2.77 3.79
N ILE A 162 9.68 -3.56 3.37
CA ILE A 162 10.73 -4.05 4.24
C ILE A 162 12.08 -3.55 3.70
N ARG A 163 12.90 -3.03 4.61
CA ARG A 163 14.31 -2.77 4.37
C ARG A 163 15.14 -3.94 4.87
N GLU A 164 15.87 -4.56 3.97
CA GLU A 164 16.95 -5.48 4.31
C GLU A 164 18.26 -4.71 4.37
N THR A 165 19.00 -4.92 5.45
CA THR A 165 20.35 -4.40 5.65
C THR A 165 21.34 -5.55 5.64
N GLN A 166 22.47 -5.39 4.97
CA GLN A 166 23.61 -6.30 5.06
C GLN A 166 24.86 -5.52 5.47
N SER A 167 25.55 -6.01 6.50
CA SER A 167 26.74 -5.36 7.09
C SER A 167 27.91 -6.32 7.19
N ASP A 168 29.08 -5.94 6.68
CA ASP A 168 30.34 -6.67 6.79
C ASP A 168 31.48 -5.78 7.34
N GLY A 169 32.72 -6.27 7.28
CA GLY A 169 33.90 -5.53 7.72
C GLY A 169 34.29 -4.32 6.87
N PHE A 170 33.71 -4.16 5.67
CA PHE A 170 33.96 -3.03 4.77
C PHE A 170 32.85 -1.99 4.83
N GLY A 171 31.62 -2.37 5.15
CA GLY A 171 30.55 -1.42 5.36
C GLY A 171 29.16 -2.04 5.48
N GLN A 172 28.17 -1.18 5.40
CA GLN A 172 26.76 -1.54 5.45
C GLN A 172 26.04 -0.96 4.24
N ARG A 173 25.18 -1.77 3.63
CA ARG A 173 24.23 -1.33 2.60
C ARG A 173 22.83 -1.84 2.93
N PHE A 174 21.84 -1.23 2.28
CA PHE A 174 20.45 -1.64 2.41
C PHE A 174 19.74 -1.68 1.07
N ALA A 175 18.71 -2.53 0.98
CA ALA A 175 17.79 -2.60 -0.13
C ALA A 175 16.35 -2.62 0.43
N ASP A 176 15.47 -1.84 -0.19
CA ASP A 176 14.05 -1.81 0.14
C ASP A 176 13.28 -2.73 -0.82
N SER A 177 12.26 -3.43 -0.31
CA SER A 177 11.30 -4.15 -1.16
C SER A 177 10.41 -3.18 -1.95
N GLY A 178 9.66 -3.71 -2.91
CA GLY A 178 8.44 -3.04 -3.35
C GLY A 178 7.45 -2.87 -2.19
N THR A 179 6.55 -1.90 -2.30
CA THR A 179 5.47 -1.72 -1.32
C THR A 179 4.35 -2.73 -1.56
N VAL A 180 3.86 -3.35 -0.49
CA VAL A 180 2.61 -4.11 -0.46
C VAL A 180 1.55 -3.30 0.30
N GLY A 181 0.33 -3.22 -0.22
CA GLY A 181 -0.78 -2.50 0.41
C GLY A 181 -2.02 -3.36 0.48
N LEU A 182 -3.14 -2.77 0.88
CA LEU A 182 -4.44 -3.37 0.53
C LEU A 182 -4.45 -3.54 -0.98
N GLY A 183 -4.71 -4.76 -1.44
CA GLY A 183 -4.97 -5.00 -2.85
C GLY A 183 -6.27 -4.34 -3.31
N PHE A 184 -7.11 -3.87 -2.37
CA PHE A 184 -8.40 -3.26 -2.63
C PHE A 184 -8.45 -1.78 -2.25
N THR A 185 -8.99 -1.01 -3.19
CA THR A 185 -9.45 0.37 -3.07
C THR A 185 -10.77 0.43 -3.85
N PRO A 186 -11.70 1.35 -3.52
CA PRO A 186 -12.99 1.40 -4.20
C PRO A 186 -12.92 1.46 -5.74
N ASP A 187 -11.91 2.11 -6.31
CA ASP A 187 -11.66 2.17 -7.77
C ASP A 187 -11.27 0.83 -8.41
N ALA A 188 -10.85 -0.16 -7.62
CA ALA A 188 -10.63 -1.52 -8.11
C ALA A 188 -11.94 -2.32 -8.27
N ASP A 189 -13.05 -1.82 -7.73
CA ASP A 189 -14.37 -2.41 -7.85
C ASP A 189 -14.97 -2.13 -9.25
N GLY A 190 -15.06 -3.17 -10.08
CA GLY A 190 -15.61 -3.06 -11.43
C GLY A 190 -17.10 -2.70 -11.48
N ALA A 191 -17.81 -2.76 -10.35
CA ALA A 191 -19.22 -2.40 -10.21
C ALA A 191 -19.43 -1.10 -9.40
N LEU A 192 -18.37 -0.31 -9.17
CA LEU A 192 -18.45 0.96 -8.44
C LEU A 192 -19.50 1.91 -9.06
N ILE A 193 -20.40 2.42 -8.21
CA ILE A 193 -21.48 3.35 -8.58
C ILE A 193 -21.13 4.78 -8.15
N GLY A 194 -20.53 4.94 -6.97
CA GLY A 194 -20.12 6.23 -6.46
C GLY A 194 -19.20 6.11 -5.25
N TRP A 195 -18.30 7.09 -5.10
CA TRP A 195 -17.26 7.14 -4.09
C TRP A 195 -16.97 8.58 -3.67
N TRP A 196 -17.34 8.91 -2.44
CA TRP A 196 -17.14 10.23 -1.84
C TRP A 196 -16.21 10.11 -0.63
N ASP A 197 -15.08 10.81 -0.68
CA ASP A 197 -14.02 10.79 0.33
C ASP A 197 -13.82 12.19 0.92
N ALA A 198 -14.07 12.37 2.22
CA ALA A 198 -14.01 13.69 2.83
C ALA A 198 -12.57 14.11 3.13
N ASP A 199 -11.62 13.17 3.15
CA ASP A 199 -10.19 13.45 3.29
C ASP A 199 -9.61 14.05 1.99
N ASP A 200 -10.22 13.75 0.84
CA ASP A 200 -9.87 14.34 -0.45
C ASP A 200 -10.53 15.71 -0.60
N ALA A 201 -9.93 16.73 0.02
CA ALA A 201 -10.41 18.12 0.00
C ALA A 201 -10.58 18.68 -1.43
N ALA A 202 -9.90 18.13 -2.44
CA ALA A 202 -10.07 18.57 -3.83
C ALA A 202 -11.45 18.22 -4.41
N THR A 203 -12.16 17.26 -3.80
CA THR A 203 -13.52 16.88 -4.19
C THR A 203 -14.59 17.76 -3.53
N ILE A 204 -14.23 18.58 -2.54
CA ILE A 204 -15.19 19.38 -1.77
C ILE A 204 -15.21 20.81 -2.30
N THR A 205 -16.37 21.26 -2.76
CA THR A 205 -16.61 22.68 -3.07
C THR A 205 -17.25 23.36 -1.87
N GLU A 206 -16.50 24.23 -1.20
CA GLU A 206 -16.93 24.93 0.00
C GLU A 206 -16.78 26.45 -0.10
N THR A 207 -17.51 27.17 0.76
CA THR A 207 -17.24 28.58 1.04
C THR A 207 -17.33 28.84 2.53
N GLY A 208 -16.22 29.23 3.15
CA GLY A 208 -16.15 29.55 4.57
C GLY A 208 -16.29 28.33 5.49
N GLY A 209 -15.88 27.16 5.03
CA GLY A 209 -16.00 25.88 5.70
C GLY A 209 -17.34 25.18 5.47
N PHE A 210 -18.26 25.74 4.69
CA PHE A 210 -19.56 25.12 4.38
C PHE A 210 -19.53 24.46 3.01
N ALA A 211 -19.64 23.13 2.98
CA ALA A 211 -19.55 22.31 1.79
C ALA A 211 -20.89 22.33 1.03
N SER A 212 -20.88 22.95 -0.14
CA SER A 212 -22.02 23.00 -1.06
C SER A 212 -22.11 21.81 -2.00
N LEU A 213 -20.97 21.17 -2.26
CA LEU A 213 -20.85 20.00 -3.13
C LEU A 213 -19.70 19.12 -2.64
N TRP A 214 -19.91 17.81 -2.71
CA TRP A 214 -18.91 16.76 -2.51
C TRP A 214 -18.92 15.88 -3.76
N ALA A 215 -17.84 15.97 -4.52
CA ALA A 215 -17.72 15.35 -5.83
C ALA A 215 -17.46 13.86 -5.72
N ASP A 216 -18.08 13.09 -6.61
CA ASP A 216 -17.82 11.66 -6.72
C ASP A 216 -16.49 11.41 -7.46
N ARG A 217 -15.61 10.63 -6.84
CA ARG A 217 -14.31 10.23 -7.41
C ARG A 217 -14.45 9.23 -8.56
N ALA A 218 -15.56 8.49 -8.61
CA ALA A 218 -15.89 7.56 -9.70
C ALA A 218 -16.45 8.27 -10.94
N GLY A 219 -16.72 9.58 -10.87
CA GLY A 219 -17.28 10.38 -11.97
C GLY A 219 -18.79 10.23 -12.16
N GLY A 220 -19.50 9.65 -11.18
CA GLY A 220 -20.95 9.56 -11.11
C GLY A 220 -21.59 10.82 -10.51
N ALA A 221 -22.55 10.63 -9.60
CA ALA A 221 -23.38 11.73 -9.09
C ALA A 221 -22.66 12.51 -7.97
N ASN A 222 -22.68 13.84 -8.00
CA ASN A 222 -22.17 14.61 -6.87
C ASN A 222 -23.22 14.71 -5.77
N LEU A 223 -22.80 14.61 -4.52
CA LEU A 223 -23.62 14.99 -3.36
C LEU A 223 -23.59 16.52 -3.24
N ALA A 224 -24.76 17.15 -3.09
CA ALA A 224 -24.86 18.60 -3.06
C ALA A 224 -25.90 19.09 -2.05
N GLN A 225 -25.72 20.34 -1.60
CA GLN A 225 -26.67 21.07 -0.80
C GLN A 225 -26.61 22.55 -1.15
N SER A 226 -27.66 23.05 -1.80
CA SER A 226 -27.70 24.43 -2.30
C SER A 226 -28.13 25.45 -1.23
N PHE A 227 -28.81 25.00 -0.17
CA PHE A 227 -29.25 25.87 0.90
C PHE A 227 -28.18 25.95 1.99
N GLY A 228 -27.50 27.10 2.06
CA GLY A 228 -26.36 27.35 2.94
C GLY A 228 -26.52 26.88 4.40
N PRO A 229 -27.64 27.18 5.09
CA PRO A 229 -27.85 26.75 6.48
C PRO A 229 -27.88 25.23 6.69
N GLU A 230 -28.05 24.43 5.63
CA GLU A 230 -28.08 22.97 5.70
C GLU A 230 -26.80 22.32 5.16
N GLN A 231 -25.84 23.12 4.69
CA GLN A 231 -24.57 22.60 4.18
C GLN A 231 -23.73 22.02 5.33
N PRO A 232 -23.21 20.78 5.24
CA PRO A 232 -22.25 20.26 6.21
C PRO A 232 -21.00 21.15 6.27
N GLN A 233 -20.34 21.13 7.42
CA GLN A 233 -19.06 21.81 7.56
C GLN A 233 -17.90 20.88 7.18
N THR A 234 -16.80 21.45 6.71
CA THR A 234 -15.55 20.74 6.42
C THR A 234 -14.38 21.47 7.05
N GLY A 235 -13.30 20.76 7.38
CA GLY A 235 -12.10 21.33 8.00
C GLY A 235 -12.24 21.72 9.48
N ASN A 236 -13.40 21.49 10.09
CA ASN A 236 -13.68 21.79 11.50
C ASN A 236 -13.61 20.55 12.41
N ARG A 237 -13.61 19.35 11.82
CA ARG A 237 -13.64 18.06 12.52
C ARG A 237 -12.77 17.06 11.78
N THR A 238 -12.20 16.14 12.54
CA THR A 238 -11.43 15.02 11.99
C THR A 238 -11.83 13.70 12.61
N LEU A 239 -11.72 12.62 11.86
CA LEU A 239 -11.73 11.26 12.37
C LEU A 239 -10.31 10.70 12.26
N ASN A 240 -9.68 10.43 13.41
CA ASN A 240 -8.31 9.91 13.48
C ASN A 240 -7.29 10.72 12.66
N GLY A 241 -7.43 12.05 12.67
CA GLY A 241 -6.52 12.99 11.98
C GLY A 241 -6.85 13.27 10.51
N ARG A 242 -7.88 12.63 9.95
CA ARG A 242 -8.37 12.85 8.58
C ARG A 242 -9.63 13.70 8.56
N ASN A 243 -9.81 14.50 7.52
CA ASN A 243 -10.95 15.41 7.42
C ASN A 243 -12.28 14.65 7.27
N VAL A 244 -13.36 15.17 7.85
CA VAL A 244 -14.72 14.66 7.68
C VAL A 244 -15.69 15.79 7.36
N LEU A 245 -16.86 15.45 6.82
CA LEU A 245 -17.98 16.38 6.74
C LEU A 245 -18.82 16.30 8.02
N ASP A 246 -19.01 17.44 8.68
CA ASP A 246 -19.66 17.58 9.99
C ASP A 246 -21.11 18.08 9.84
N PHE A 247 -22.05 17.29 10.36
CA PHE A 247 -23.49 17.47 10.24
C PHE A 247 -24.08 17.72 11.63
N ASP A 248 -24.63 18.90 11.90
CA ASP A 248 -25.05 19.34 13.24
C ASP A 248 -26.51 18.98 13.60
N GLY A 249 -27.08 17.95 12.96
CA GLY A 249 -28.51 17.60 13.10
C GLY A 249 -29.48 18.51 12.34
N SER A 250 -28.99 19.57 11.68
CA SER A 250 -29.78 20.36 10.72
C SER A 250 -29.30 20.22 9.27
N ARG A 251 -28.09 19.69 9.08
CA ARG A 251 -27.40 19.61 7.80
C ARG A 251 -27.63 18.27 7.10
N ARG A 252 -27.50 18.28 5.77
CA ARG A 252 -27.65 17.08 4.92
C ARG A 252 -27.05 17.32 3.54
N MET A 253 -26.78 16.23 2.82
CA MET A 253 -26.46 16.28 1.39
C MET A 253 -27.38 15.35 0.59
N LEU A 254 -27.61 15.70 -0.68
CA LEU A 254 -28.50 14.99 -1.57
C LEU A 254 -27.84 14.71 -2.92
N ALA A 255 -28.20 13.60 -3.55
CA ALA A 255 -27.83 13.30 -4.94
C ALA A 255 -28.99 12.60 -5.65
N THR A 256 -29.24 12.94 -6.91
CA THR A 256 -30.03 12.08 -7.80
C THR A 256 -29.08 11.11 -8.49
N MET A 257 -29.37 9.82 -8.43
CA MET A 257 -28.50 8.80 -9.03
C MET A 257 -29.29 7.62 -9.58
N THR A 258 -28.58 6.78 -10.33
CA THR A 258 -29.12 5.54 -10.91
C THR A 258 -28.49 4.34 -10.21
N LEU A 259 -29.32 3.51 -9.57
CA LEU A 259 -28.94 2.22 -9.02
C LEU A 259 -29.18 1.08 -10.03
N PRO A 260 -28.51 -0.08 -9.87
CA PRO A 260 -28.67 -1.23 -10.76
C PRO A 260 -30.11 -1.73 -10.80
N ALA A 261 -30.64 -1.96 -12.00
CA ALA A 261 -31.99 -2.49 -12.19
C ALA A 261 -32.18 -3.93 -11.65
N SER A 262 -31.09 -4.65 -11.35
CA SER A 262 -31.14 -5.93 -10.64
C SER A 262 -31.66 -5.79 -9.21
N GLY A 263 -31.52 -4.61 -8.61
CA GLY A 263 -31.71 -4.38 -7.18
C GLY A 263 -30.49 -4.77 -6.34
N ASP A 264 -29.45 -5.35 -6.94
CA ASP A 264 -28.21 -5.68 -6.25
C ASP A 264 -27.41 -4.39 -6.04
N VAL A 265 -27.24 -4.00 -4.78
CA VAL A 265 -26.49 -2.79 -4.43
C VAL A 265 -25.98 -2.88 -2.98
N ALA A 266 -24.76 -2.44 -2.77
CA ALA A 266 -24.15 -2.30 -1.45
C ALA A 266 -23.75 -0.85 -1.19
N PHE A 267 -24.03 -0.39 0.03
CA PHE A 267 -23.63 0.92 0.55
C PHE A 267 -22.65 0.69 1.71
N HIS A 268 -21.50 1.33 1.67
CA HIS A 268 -20.48 1.27 2.70
C HIS A 268 -20.12 2.68 3.15
N ALA A 269 -20.12 2.94 4.45
CA ALA A 269 -19.77 4.26 4.96
C ALA A 269 -18.92 4.18 6.23
N ALA A 270 -17.91 5.03 6.32
CA ALA A 270 -17.26 5.41 7.57
C ALA A 270 -17.89 6.72 8.05
N LEU A 271 -18.45 6.73 9.25
CA LEU A 271 -19.20 7.87 9.79
C LEU A 271 -19.15 7.88 11.33
N SER A 272 -19.61 8.96 11.95
CA SER A 272 -19.86 9.02 13.38
C SER A 272 -21.26 9.50 13.69
N ILE A 273 -21.82 8.97 14.78
CA ILE A 273 -23.13 9.33 15.31
C ILE A 273 -22.95 10.03 16.64
N ASP A 274 -23.37 11.29 16.73
CA ASP A 274 -23.28 12.08 17.96
C ASP A 274 -24.64 12.19 18.65
N GLY A 275 -25.73 12.22 17.87
CA GLY A 275 -27.08 12.26 18.42
C GLY A 275 -28.19 12.21 17.38
N THR A 276 -29.40 12.04 17.89
CA THR A 276 -30.65 12.13 17.12
C THR A 276 -31.70 12.87 17.96
N ALA A 277 -32.66 13.50 17.29
CA ALA A 277 -33.85 14.09 17.91
C ALA A 277 -35.16 13.44 17.43
N SER A 278 -35.07 12.36 16.65
CA SER A 278 -36.23 11.68 16.05
C SER A 278 -35.92 10.23 15.72
N ALA A 279 -36.86 9.33 15.97
CA ALA A 279 -36.82 7.93 15.56
C ALA A 279 -36.75 7.74 14.04
N PHE A 280 -37.03 8.80 13.27
CA PHE A 280 -36.94 8.77 11.81
C PHE A 280 -35.71 9.48 11.27
N ALA A 281 -34.87 10.10 12.10
CA ALA A 281 -33.60 10.65 11.63
C ALA A 281 -32.73 9.51 11.07
N ALA A 282 -32.15 9.71 9.89
CA ALA A 282 -31.47 8.64 9.18
C ALA A 282 -30.02 8.99 8.83
N LEU A 283 -29.14 7.99 8.90
CA LEU A 283 -27.76 8.10 8.41
C LEU A 283 -27.74 8.13 6.88
N LEU A 284 -28.61 7.32 6.28
CA LEU A 284 -28.71 7.07 4.86
C LEU A 284 -30.17 6.82 4.52
N SER A 285 -30.68 7.48 3.49
CA SER A 285 -31.98 7.14 2.91
C SER A 285 -31.97 7.26 1.40
N VAL A 286 -32.84 6.48 0.78
CA VAL A 286 -33.22 6.62 -0.61
C VAL A 286 -34.70 7.00 -0.62
N ASP A 287 -35.07 8.03 -1.37
CA ASP A 287 -36.46 8.40 -1.65
C ASP A 287 -36.83 7.92 -3.06
N ALA A 288 -37.84 7.04 -3.11
CA ALA A 288 -38.36 6.39 -4.30
C ALA A 288 -39.73 5.74 -4.00
N THR A 289 -40.29 4.94 -4.92
CA THR A 289 -41.50 4.14 -4.60
C THR A 289 -41.12 2.88 -3.84
N ASN A 290 -40.09 2.17 -4.31
CA ASN A 290 -39.44 1.09 -3.59
C ASN A 290 -38.15 1.63 -2.98
N ASP A 291 -38.15 1.80 -1.66
CA ASP A 291 -37.20 2.65 -0.96
C ASP A 291 -36.71 2.05 0.38
N PHE A 292 -35.71 2.72 0.97
CA PHE A 292 -35.27 2.41 2.33
C PHE A 292 -34.68 3.62 3.06
N GLN A 293 -34.61 3.52 4.38
CA GLN A 293 -33.75 4.36 5.19
C GLN A 293 -33.18 3.58 6.39
N ILE A 294 -31.94 3.92 6.77
CA ILE A 294 -31.29 3.45 7.99
C ILE A 294 -31.52 4.52 9.06
N ASP A 295 -32.64 4.42 9.76
CA ASP A 295 -33.12 5.43 10.71
C ASP A 295 -32.92 5.04 12.18
N ALA A 296 -33.06 6.01 13.08
CA ALA A 296 -32.67 5.88 14.47
C ALA A 296 -33.54 4.92 15.30
N ASP A 297 -34.79 4.68 14.90
CA ASP A 297 -35.83 3.91 15.63
C ASP A 297 -36.17 4.39 17.05
N ASP A 298 -35.42 5.34 17.60
CA ASP A 298 -35.67 6.01 18.87
C ASP A 298 -35.43 7.52 18.79
N ASN A 299 -36.13 8.30 19.62
CA ASN A 299 -36.06 9.77 19.59
C ASN A 299 -34.89 10.36 20.37
N ALA A 300 -34.18 9.57 21.18
CA ALA A 300 -33.10 9.99 22.06
C ALA A 300 -31.76 9.33 21.75
N ALA A 301 -31.76 8.17 21.08
CA ALA A 301 -30.55 7.47 20.66
C ALA A 301 -30.73 6.78 19.30
N PHE A 302 -29.61 6.39 18.69
CA PHE A 302 -29.63 5.63 17.45
C PHE A 302 -29.66 4.13 17.75
N ASP A 303 -30.84 3.56 17.98
CA ASP A 303 -31.03 2.12 18.10
C ASP A 303 -30.91 1.42 16.74
N GLY A 304 -31.34 2.11 15.69
CA GLY A 304 -31.16 1.73 14.31
C GLY A 304 -32.28 0.83 13.78
N ARG A 305 -32.73 1.09 12.55
CA ARG A 305 -33.69 0.24 11.84
C ARG A 305 -33.49 0.35 10.34
N LEU A 306 -33.60 -0.79 9.65
CA LEU A 306 -33.82 -0.81 8.20
C LEU A 306 -35.31 -0.59 7.95
N ASN A 307 -35.68 0.65 7.68
CA ASN A 307 -37.05 1.06 7.39
C ASN A 307 -37.28 1.01 5.89
N ALA A 308 -37.96 -0.04 5.44
CA ALA A 308 -38.18 -0.36 4.03
C ALA A 308 -39.61 -0.04 3.60
N ALA A 309 -39.77 0.49 2.38
CA ALA A 309 -41.05 0.60 1.69
C ALA A 309 -40.98 -0.14 0.34
N GLY A 310 -41.93 -1.03 0.06
CA GLY A 310 -42.01 -1.75 -1.21
C GLY A 310 -40.99 -2.89 -1.41
N ILE A 311 -39.86 -2.87 -0.69
CA ILE A 311 -38.77 -3.83 -0.87
C ILE A 311 -38.69 -4.96 0.16
N GLY A 312 -39.51 -4.92 1.22
CA GLY A 312 -39.53 -5.93 2.28
C GLY A 312 -40.17 -5.42 3.57
N THR A 313 -39.97 -6.14 4.67
CA THR A 313 -40.52 -5.78 5.98
C THR A 313 -39.48 -5.02 6.80
N THR A 314 -39.85 -3.80 7.22
CA THR A 314 -39.06 -2.98 8.14
C THR A 314 -38.56 -3.79 9.35
N THR A 315 -37.26 -3.70 9.64
CA THR A 315 -36.57 -4.55 10.61
C THR A 315 -35.68 -3.71 11.54
N PRO A 316 -35.89 -3.75 12.86
CA PRO A 316 -35.00 -3.12 13.84
C PRO A 316 -33.60 -3.74 13.82
N LEU A 317 -32.59 -2.95 14.17
CA LEU A 317 -31.22 -3.42 14.33
C LEU A 317 -30.99 -3.90 15.77
N SER A 318 -30.10 -4.88 15.92
CA SER A 318 -29.70 -5.43 17.21
C SER A 318 -28.38 -4.84 17.69
N GLY A 319 -28.21 -4.69 19.01
CA GLY A 319 -26.94 -4.25 19.61
C GLY A 319 -26.71 -2.74 19.69
N GLY A 320 -27.74 -1.94 19.42
CA GLY A 320 -27.77 -0.52 19.75
C GLY A 320 -27.97 -0.26 21.26
N PRO A 321 -28.02 1.01 21.68
CA PRO A 321 -27.84 2.19 20.84
C PRO A 321 -26.40 2.33 20.33
N PHE A 322 -26.25 2.73 19.07
CA PHE A 322 -24.97 3.01 18.43
C PHE A 322 -24.61 4.49 18.57
N SER A 323 -23.34 4.77 18.83
CA SER A 323 -22.80 6.14 18.93
C SER A 323 -21.31 6.13 18.60
N GLY A 324 -20.75 7.31 18.33
CA GLY A 324 -19.35 7.47 17.95
C GLY A 324 -19.05 6.99 16.54
N ALA A 325 -17.77 6.86 16.22
CA ALA A 325 -17.32 6.47 14.89
C ALA A 325 -17.50 4.96 14.63
N LEU A 326 -18.01 4.62 13.46
CA LEU A 326 -18.32 3.25 13.06
C LEU A 326 -18.28 3.07 11.54
N ILE A 327 -18.29 1.81 11.10
CA ILE A 327 -18.53 1.45 9.70
C ILE A 327 -19.92 0.86 9.58
N LEU A 328 -20.70 1.44 8.67
CA LEU A 328 -22.00 0.94 8.23
C LEU A 328 -21.83 0.24 6.88
N SER A 329 -22.35 -0.98 6.75
CA SER A 329 -22.56 -1.62 5.44
C SER A 329 -24.02 -2.04 5.30
N VAL A 330 -24.67 -1.67 4.21
CA VAL A 330 -26.04 -2.06 3.87
C VAL A 330 -26.00 -2.81 2.54
N ILE A 331 -26.35 -4.09 2.54
CA ILE A 331 -26.23 -4.98 1.39
C ILE A 331 -27.63 -5.39 0.96
N PHE A 332 -28.02 -5.03 -0.25
CA PHE A 332 -29.24 -5.47 -0.90
C PHE A 332 -28.86 -6.51 -1.94
N ASP A 333 -28.97 -7.80 -1.61
CA ASP A 333 -28.64 -8.91 -2.51
C ASP A 333 -29.95 -9.54 -3.02
N ARG A 334 -30.38 -9.13 -4.21
CA ARG A 334 -31.64 -9.58 -4.83
C ARG A 334 -31.47 -10.84 -5.63
N THR A 335 -30.37 -10.96 -6.38
CA THR A 335 -30.14 -12.05 -7.33
C THR A 335 -29.44 -13.27 -6.71
N GLY A 336 -28.73 -13.07 -5.60
CA GLY A 336 -28.12 -14.11 -4.78
C GLY A 336 -29.02 -14.52 -3.62
N ALA A 337 -28.75 -14.00 -2.41
CA ALA A 337 -29.38 -14.41 -1.16
C ALA A 337 -30.86 -14.01 -1.02
N ALA A 338 -31.33 -13.05 -1.83
CA ALA A 338 -32.66 -12.43 -1.70
C ALA A 338 -32.90 -11.80 -0.31
N THR A 339 -31.85 -11.21 0.26
CA THR A 339 -31.86 -10.55 1.58
C THR A 339 -31.37 -9.11 1.50
N ALA A 340 -31.83 -8.30 2.44
CA ALA A 340 -31.25 -7.00 2.73
C ALA A 340 -30.65 -7.04 4.14
N GLU A 341 -29.37 -6.76 4.26
CA GLU A 341 -28.59 -6.94 5.48
C GLU A 341 -27.88 -5.65 5.88
N VAL A 342 -27.87 -5.37 7.19
CA VAL A 342 -27.19 -4.21 7.77
C VAL A 342 -26.12 -4.69 8.73
N TYR A 343 -24.88 -4.26 8.49
CA TYR A 343 -23.73 -4.50 9.33
C TYR A 343 -23.26 -3.18 9.96
N ILE A 344 -22.95 -3.22 11.25
CA ILE A 344 -22.32 -2.12 11.98
C ILE A 344 -21.13 -2.67 12.75
N ALA A 345 -19.95 -2.07 12.54
CA ALA A 345 -18.68 -2.54 13.12
C ALA A 345 -18.42 -4.03 12.79
N ASN A 346 -18.56 -4.38 11.51
CA ASN A 346 -18.42 -5.73 10.95
C ASN A 346 -19.39 -6.80 11.51
N GLN A 347 -20.34 -6.44 12.36
CA GLN A 347 -21.32 -7.36 12.93
C GLN A 347 -22.67 -7.20 12.23
N LEU A 348 -23.28 -8.31 11.82
CA LEU A 348 -24.65 -8.31 11.29
C LEU A 348 -25.61 -7.83 12.38
N ARG A 349 -26.30 -6.72 12.14
CA ARG A 349 -27.24 -6.11 13.09
C ARG A 349 -28.69 -6.32 12.72
N GLY A 350 -29.00 -6.41 11.44
CA GLY A 350 -30.35 -6.65 10.95
C GLY A 350 -30.32 -7.36 9.60
N SER A 351 -31.34 -8.17 9.34
CA SER A 351 -31.53 -8.88 8.08
C SER A 351 -33.03 -9.02 7.81
N MET A 352 -33.44 -8.80 6.57
CA MET A 352 -34.81 -8.99 6.12
C MET A 352 -34.84 -9.67 4.75
N ALA A 353 -35.98 -10.28 4.40
CA ALA A 353 -36.23 -10.72 3.03
C ALA A 353 -36.33 -9.49 2.10
N TYR A 354 -35.64 -9.54 0.96
CA TYR A 354 -35.61 -8.49 -0.05
C TYR A 354 -36.47 -8.89 -1.25
N THR A 355 -37.71 -8.41 -1.28
CA THR A 355 -38.77 -8.96 -2.12
C THR A 355 -38.86 -8.30 -3.50
N ALA A 356 -38.50 -7.02 -3.59
CA ALA A 356 -38.51 -6.22 -4.81
C ALA A 356 -37.27 -5.33 -4.83
N PRO A 357 -36.71 -5.01 -6.02
CA PRO A 357 -35.56 -4.13 -6.09
C PRO A 357 -35.91 -2.72 -5.57
N VAL A 358 -34.98 -2.08 -4.87
CA VAL A 358 -34.97 -0.62 -4.73
C VAL A 358 -35.04 -0.04 -6.15
N ASP A 359 -35.81 1.04 -6.34
CA ASP A 359 -35.98 1.61 -7.67
C ASP A 359 -34.62 2.05 -8.25
N SER A 360 -34.49 1.98 -9.57
CA SER A 360 -33.24 2.38 -10.23
C SER A 360 -33.03 3.89 -10.20
N ALA A 361 -34.08 4.70 -10.36
CA ALA A 361 -33.97 6.16 -10.25
C ALA A 361 -34.30 6.60 -8.83
N VAL A 362 -33.33 7.17 -8.13
CA VAL A 362 -33.45 7.48 -6.70
C VAL A 362 -32.96 8.88 -6.36
N ALA A 363 -33.51 9.43 -5.27
CA ALA A 363 -32.85 10.51 -4.54
C ALA A 363 -32.16 9.91 -3.31
N LEU A 364 -30.82 9.96 -3.29
CA LEU A 364 -30.01 9.61 -2.14
C LEU A 364 -29.95 10.80 -1.18
N HIS A 365 -30.23 10.58 0.09
CA HIS A 365 -30.02 11.56 1.15
C HIS A 365 -29.04 11.02 2.20
N LEU A 366 -28.06 11.84 2.53
CA LEU A 366 -27.05 11.57 3.54
C LEU A 366 -27.35 12.38 4.80
N MET A 367 -27.33 11.71 5.95
CA MET A 367 -27.66 12.27 7.28
C MET A 367 -29.09 12.82 7.40
N SER A 368 -30.00 12.46 6.49
CA SER A 368 -31.40 12.85 6.50
C SER A 368 -32.30 11.69 6.07
N ASN A 369 -33.52 11.70 6.58
CA ASN A 369 -34.56 10.76 6.18
C ASN A 369 -35.17 11.07 4.80
N ARG A 370 -35.94 10.13 4.24
CA ARG A 370 -36.52 10.26 2.88
C ARG A 370 -37.44 11.47 2.74
N SER A 371 -38.14 11.85 3.81
CA SER A 371 -39.04 13.01 3.84
C SER A 371 -38.34 14.37 4.08
N LEU A 372 -37.01 14.37 4.25
CA LEU A 372 -36.20 15.58 4.50
C LEU A 372 -36.67 16.40 5.73
N ASN A 373 -37.15 15.73 6.77
CA ASN A 373 -37.68 16.38 7.97
C ASN A 373 -37.06 15.87 9.29
N ALA A 374 -36.10 14.95 9.24
CA ALA A 374 -35.34 14.48 10.39
C ALA A 374 -33.91 14.13 9.98
N ASN A 375 -32.92 14.70 10.68
CA ASN A 375 -31.50 14.52 10.38
C ASN A 375 -30.74 13.99 11.59
N ILE A 376 -29.61 13.32 11.32
CA ILE A 376 -28.67 12.86 12.36
C ILE A 376 -27.63 13.97 12.63
N ASP A 377 -27.27 14.12 13.91
CA ASP A 377 -26.09 14.87 14.33
C ASP A 377 -24.88 13.91 14.37
N GLY A 378 -23.79 14.29 13.71
CA GLY A 378 -22.64 13.42 13.51
C GLY A 378 -21.72 13.88 12.39
N ALA A 379 -20.95 12.96 11.82
CA ALA A 379 -20.05 13.25 10.70
C ALA A 379 -19.98 12.11 9.71
N VAL A 380 -19.71 12.40 8.45
CA VAL A 380 -19.45 11.39 7.41
C VAL A 380 -18.03 11.57 6.90
N ALA A 381 -17.28 10.49 6.96
CA ALA A 381 -15.89 10.44 6.55
C ALA A 381 -15.78 9.97 5.10
N GLU A 382 -16.50 8.90 4.75
CA GLU A 382 -16.47 8.33 3.41
C GLU A 382 -17.75 7.55 3.14
N LEU A 383 -18.22 7.60 1.89
CA LEU A 383 -19.33 6.82 1.37
C LEU A 383 -18.90 6.15 0.07
N VAL A 384 -19.19 4.86 -0.05
CA VAL A 384 -18.96 4.05 -1.25
C VAL A 384 -20.24 3.30 -1.58
N ILE A 385 -20.64 3.31 -2.84
CA ILE A 385 -21.79 2.57 -3.35
C ILE A 385 -21.32 1.71 -4.51
N THR A 386 -21.69 0.44 -4.52
CA THR A 386 -21.31 -0.52 -5.56
C THR A 386 -22.45 -1.46 -5.91
N GLY A 387 -22.47 -1.95 -7.15
CA GLY A 387 -23.36 -3.02 -7.60
C GLY A 387 -22.84 -4.42 -7.23
N ASP A 388 -21.61 -4.56 -6.75
CA ASP A 388 -21.06 -5.84 -6.28
C ASP A 388 -21.42 -6.06 -4.81
N VAL A 389 -22.31 -7.02 -4.56
CA VAL A 389 -22.78 -7.36 -3.20
C VAL A 389 -21.89 -8.39 -2.51
N THR A 390 -20.85 -8.89 -3.19
CA THR A 390 -19.98 -9.97 -2.69
C THR A 390 -18.70 -9.47 -2.03
N ASN A 391 -18.31 -8.22 -2.28
CA ASN A 391 -17.04 -7.64 -1.86
C ASN A 391 -17.11 -6.80 -0.56
N ARG A 392 -18.17 -6.98 0.26
CA ARG A 392 -18.37 -6.28 1.55
C ARG A 392 -17.12 -6.32 2.44
N ALA A 393 -16.44 -7.47 2.50
CA ALA A 393 -15.27 -7.65 3.34
C ALA A 393 -14.11 -6.74 2.92
N ASP A 394 -13.93 -6.53 1.62
CA ASP A 394 -12.88 -5.69 1.07
C ASP A 394 -13.14 -4.21 1.34
N HIS A 395 -14.37 -3.74 1.09
CA HIS A 395 -14.78 -2.36 1.43
C HIS A 395 -14.71 -2.10 2.94
N HIS A 396 -15.13 -3.06 3.77
CA HIS A 396 -15.02 -2.92 5.22
C HIS A 396 -13.55 -2.81 5.65
N ALA A 397 -12.67 -3.67 5.15
CA ALA A 397 -11.24 -3.63 5.47
C ALA A 397 -10.59 -2.31 5.02
N TYR A 398 -10.95 -1.82 3.83
CA TYR A 398 -10.52 -0.53 3.31
C TYR A 398 -10.92 0.63 4.23
N LEU A 399 -12.21 0.74 4.58
CA LEU A 399 -12.71 1.81 5.45
C LEU A 399 -12.14 1.71 6.87
N ALA A 400 -12.10 0.49 7.44
CA ALA A 400 -11.57 0.23 8.78
C ALA A 400 -10.14 0.72 8.91
N ASN A 401 -9.35 0.39 7.91
CA ASN A 401 -7.99 0.83 7.89
C ASN A 401 -7.86 2.35 7.68
N LYS A 402 -8.41 2.87 6.58
CA LYS A 402 -8.19 4.26 6.20
C LYS A 402 -8.58 5.22 7.32
N TRP A 403 -9.67 4.92 8.01
CA TRP A 403 -10.22 5.74 9.08
C TRP A 403 -9.85 5.27 10.49
N GLY A 404 -9.04 4.22 10.64
CA GLY A 404 -8.61 3.71 11.95
C GLY A 404 -9.76 3.20 12.83
N LEU A 405 -10.73 2.52 12.24
CA LEU A 405 -11.91 1.95 12.89
C LEU A 405 -11.77 0.43 13.05
N VAL A 406 -12.49 -0.14 14.02
CA VAL A 406 -12.44 -1.57 14.39
C VAL A 406 -13.72 -2.28 13.97
#